data_AF-A0A1T4LE28-F1
#
_entry.id   AF-A0A1T4LE28-F1
#
_cell.length_a   1.000
_cell.length_b   1.000
_cell.length_c   1.000
_cell.angle_alpha   90.00
_cell.angle_beta   90.00
_cell.angle_gamma   90.00
#
_symmetry.space_group_name_H-M   'P 1'
#
loop_
_entity.id
_entity.type
_entity.pdbx_description
1 polymer ?
#
loop_
_entity_poly.entity_id
_entity_poly.type
_entity_poly.pdbx_seq_one_letter_code
_entity_poly.pdbx_strand_id
1 'polypeptide(L)'
;MALQTDALHSLKDKLLHWQQLTEPELETAVREFEKIPRAEVSTFYTPVLSSNDLGAILVAIGRQFPENTKLQVNVVSALGNMVLRYGLTPTDVMFDYLVATIDNRKVNFYVALHIHVFPQYQTWDRKWEYLMSVPDIAPRKKSFVVFYDTVKQQLEKHDIMPLEVKQVVIKKIQAQLADENLHPYLKDDYLATLHAVVEQ
;
A
#
# COMPACT_ATOMS: atom_id res chain seq x y z
N MET A 1 -20.29 16.17 -4.04
CA MET A 1 -20.49 14.86 -3.40
C MET A 1 -20.91 15.14 -1.96
N ALA A 2 -21.89 14.44 -1.39
CA ALA A 2 -22.24 14.64 0.02
C ALA A 2 -21.20 13.94 0.91
N LEU A 3 -20.73 14.63 1.95
CA LEU A 3 -19.78 14.05 2.91
C LEU A 3 -20.43 12.85 3.62
N GLN A 4 -19.66 11.78 3.80
CA GLN A 4 -20.11 10.50 4.37
C GLN A 4 -19.81 10.39 5.86
N THR A 5 -19.80 11.50 6.59
CA THR A 5 -19.38 11.55 7.99
C THR A 5 -20.23 10.64 8.90
N ASP A 6 -21.55 10.66 8.76
CA ASP A 6 -22.45 9.80 9.56
C ASP A 6 -22.24 8.32 9.25
N ALA A 7 -22.03 7.98 7.98
CA ALA A 7 -21.73 6.62 7.55
C ALA A 7 -20.38 6.15 8.12
N LEU A 8 -19.37 7.01 8.12
CA LEU A 8 -18.05 6.72 8.70
C LEU A 8 -18.15 6.46 10.21
N HIS A 9 -18.90 7.28 10.95
CA HIS A 9 -19.12 7.06 12.39
C HIS A 9 -19.87 5.76 12.66
N SER A 10 -20.95 5.48 11.91
CA SER A 10 -21.68 4.21 12.05
C SER A 10 -20.81 2.99 11.76
N LEU A 11 -19.94 3.06 10.74
CA LEU A 11 -19.01 1.99 10.40
C LEU A 11 -17.94 1.82 11.47
N LYS A 12 -17.38 2.91 12.00
CA LYS A 12 -16.45 2.88 13.14
C LYS A 12 -17.08 2.12 14.30
N ASP A 13 -18.31 2.47 14.71
CA ASP A 13 -18.97 1.86 15.85
C ASP A 13 -19.24 0.36 15.64
N LYS A 14 -19.58 -0.04 14.40
CA LYS A 14 -19.70 -1.46 14.04
C LYS A 14 -18.37 -2.19 14.14
N LEU A 15 -17.28 -1.59 13.64
CA LEU A 15 -15.95 -2.18 13.68
C LEU A 15 -15.41 -2.27 15.12
N LEU A 16 -15.76 -1.34 16.02
CA LEU A 16 -15.43 -1.44 17.45
C LEU A 16 -16.03 -2.70 18.11
N HIS A 17 -17.15 -3.21 17.60
CA HIS A 17 -17.86 -4.38 18.11
C HIS A 17 -17.84 -5.56 17.14
N TRP A 18 -16.79 -5.65 16.30
CA TRP A 18 -16.73 -6.59 15.19
C TRP A 18 -16.91 -8.07 15.58
N GLN A 19 -16.58 -8.44 16.82
CA GLN A 19 -16.75 -9.82 17.32
C GLN A 19 -18.23 -10.25 17.41
N GLN A 20 -19.16 -9.30 17.36
CA GLN A 20 -20.60 -9.58 17.35
C GLN A 20 -21.13 -9.84 15.94
N LEU A 21 -20.31 -9.60 14.90
CA LEU A 21 -20.70 -9.76 13.51
C LEU A 21 -20.34 -11.15 13.00
N THR A 22 -21.18 -11.69 12.13
CA THR A 22 -20.79 -12.83 11.30
C THR A 22 -19.72 -12.42 10.28
N GLU A 23 -18.96 -13.37 9.77
CA GLU A 23 -17.91 -13.09 8.77
C GLU A 23 -18.44 -12.34 7.51
N PRO A 24 -19.61 -12.68 6.93
CA PRO A 24 -20.16 -11.92 5.80
C PRO A 24 -20.56 -10.48 6.16
N GLU A 25 -21.09 -10.25 7.36
CA GLU A 25 -21.42 -8.91 7.86
C GLU A 25 -20.16 -8.09 8.07
N LEU A 26 -19.11 -8.70 8.62
CA LEU A 26 -17.81 -8.09 8.81
C LEU A 26 -17.13 -7.75 7.48
N GLU A 27 -17.14 -8.67 6.50
CA GLU A 27 -16.63 -8.40 5.14
C GLU A 27 -17.33 -7.19 4.52
N THR A 28 -18.66 -7.09 4.70
CA THR A 28 -19.45 -5.95 4.21
C THR A 28 -19.06 -4.66 4.94
N ALA A 29 -18.97 -4.69 6.28
CA ALA A 29 -18.61 -3.52 7.07
C ALA A 29 -17.20 -3.00 6.72
N VAL A 30 -16.20 -3.87 6.63
CA VAL A 30 -14.83 -3.50 6.27
C VAL A 30 -14.75 -2.99 4.83
N ARG A 31 -15.50 -3.59 3.89
CA ARG A 31 -15.57 -3.10 2.50
C ARG A 31 -16.15 -1.70 2.40
N GLU A 32 -17.27 -1.43 3.08
CA GLU A 32 -17.87 -0.09 3.05
C GLU A 32 -16.99 0.93 3.79
N PHE A 33 -16.33 0.52 4.88
CA PHE A 33 -15.35 1.35 5.56
C PHE A 33 -14.18 1.72 4.65
N GLU A 34 -13.56 0.73 3.97
CA GLU A 34 -12.41 0.92 3.06
C GLU A 34 -12.68 1.94 1.95
N LYS A 35 -13.91 1.98 1.42
CA LYS A 35 -14.28 2.90 0.34
C LYS A 35 -14.09 4.36 0.72
N ILE A 36 -14.33 4.72 1.99
CA ILE A 36 -14.28 6.10 2.46
C ILE A 36 -12.87 6.69 2.36
N PRO A 37 -11.83 6.14 3.01
CA PRO A 37 -10.46 6.64 2.89
C PRO A 37 -9.90 6.54 1.46
N ARG A 38 -10.41 5.63 0.63
CA ARG A 38 -9.97 5.46 -0.76
C ARG A 38 -10.62 6.44 -1.75
N ALA A 39 -11.89 6.81 -1.57
CA ALA A 39 -12.63 7.57 -2.57
C ALA A 39 -12.43 9.10 -2.49
N GLU A 40 -12.42 9.67 -1.27
CA GLU A 40 -12.44 11.11 -1.08
C GLU A 40 -11.58 11.55 0.11
N VAL A 41 -10.57 12.38 -0.14
CA VAL A 41 -9.81 13.02 0.94
C VAL A 41 -10.63 14.18 1.50
N SER A 42 -10.97 14.11 2.79
CA SER A 42 -11.71 15.14 3.49
C SER A 42 -11.18 15.29 4.90
N THR A 43 -10.89 16.54 5.29
CA THR A 43 -10.41 16.85 6.64
C THR A 43 -11.41 16.45 7.72
N PHE A 44 -12.71 16.39 7.39
CA PHE A 44 -13.77 15.93 8.30
C PHE A 44 -13.66 14.45 8.68
N TYR A 45 -13.00 13.62 7.87
CA TYR A 45 -12.81 12.21 8.19
C TYR A 45 -11.57 11.97 9.09
N THR A 46 -10.66 12.94 9.17
CA THR A 46 -9.39 12.83 9.92
C THR A 46 -9.57 12.35 11.35
N PRO A 47 -10.51 12.88 12.18
CA PRO A 47 -10.65 12.45 13.58
C PRO A 47 -10.96 10.96 13.75
N VAL A 48 -11.55 10.33 12.74
CA VAL A 48 -11.83 8.89 12.74
C VAL A 48 -10.69 8.12 12.07
N LEU A 49 -10.23 8.58 10.92
CA LEU A 49 -9.28 7.86 10.07
C LEU A 49 -7.82 7.96 10.52
N SER A 50 -7.49 8.86 11.46
CA SER A 50 -6.17 8.89 12.11
C SER A 50 -6.12 8.10 13.42
N SER A 51 -7.19 7.40 13.81
CA SER A 51 -7.28 6.66 15.06
C SER A 51 -6.44 5.38 15.06
N ASN A 52 -5.43 5.32 15.95
CA ASN A 52 -4.64 4.12 16.18
C ASN A 52 -5.46 2.93 16.70
N ASP A 53 -6.47 3.17 17.53
CA ASP A 53 -7.37 2.11 18.02
C ASP A 53 -8.11 1.44 16.85
N LEU A 54 -8.61 2.25 15.91
CA LEU A 54 -9.28 1.73 14.72
C LEU A 54 -8.30 0.96 13.83
N GLY A 55 -7.07 1.46 13.65
CA GLY A 55 -6.02 0.74 12.95
C GLY A 55 -5.69 -0.61 13.60
N ALA A 56 -5.61 -0.67 14.94
CA ALA A 56 -5.37 -1.91 15.67
C ALA A 56 -6.52 -2.92 15.52
N ILE A 57 -7.77 -2.43 15.52
CA ILE A 57 -8.96 -3.25 15.25
C ILE A 57 -8.92 -3.84 13.85
N LEU A 58 -8.58 -3.05 12.83
CA LEU A 58 -8.45 -3.54 11.46
C LEU A 58 -7.38 -4.64 11.35
N VAL A 59 -6.24 -4.47 12.02
CA VAL A 59 -5.22 -5.52 12.08
C VAL A 59 -5.74 -6.78 12.80
N ALA A 60 -6.45 -6.64 13.91
CA ALA A 60 -7.03 -7.77 14.64
C ALA A 60 -8.02 -8.55 13.77
N ILE A 61 -8.89 -7.84 13.04
CA ILE A 61 -9.82 -8.43 12.06
C ILE A 61 -9.04 -9.17 10.97
N GLY A 62 -8.03 -8.54 10.37
CA GLY A 62 -7.19 -9.18 9.35
C GLY A 62 -6.50 -10.45 9.86
N ARG A 63 -5.94 -10.42 11.07
CA ARG A 63 -5.27 -11.60 11.66
C ARG A 63 -6.23 -12.73 12.01
N GLN A 64 -7.48 -12.41 12.36
CA GLN A 64 -8.49 -13.42 12.69
C GLN A 64 -8.96 -14.21 11.45
N PHE A 65 -8.98 -13.57 10.27
CA PHE A 65 -9.50 -14.17 9.04
C PHE A 65 -8.46 -14.20 7.91
N PRO A 66 -7.31 -14.90 8.09
CA PRO A 66 -6.19 -14.88 7.13
C PRO A 66 -6.55 -15.46 5.76
N GLU A 67 -7.48 -16.43 5.71
CA GLU A 67 -7.93 -17.08 4.47
C GLU A 67 -8.98 -16.26 3.71
N ASN A 68 -9.64 -15.30 4.35
CA ASN A 68 -10.62 -14.43 3.69
C ASN A 68 -9.89 -13.31 2.93
N THR A 69 -9.50 -13.61 1.69
CA THR A 69 -8.71 -12.68 0.88
C THR A 69 -9.41 -11.36 0.57
N LYS A 70 -10.75 -11.32 0.55
CA LYS A 70 -11.48 -10.05 0.33
C LYS A 70 -11.34 -9.14 1.54
N LEU A 71 -11.48 -9.72 2.74
CA LEU A 71 -11.28 -9.01 4.00
C LEU A 71 -9.81 -8.56 4.13
N GLN A 72 -8.84 -9.43 3.81
CA GLN A 72 -7.41 -9.06 3.77
C GLN A 72 -7.15 -7.84 2.87
N VAL A 73 -7.66 -7.87 1.62
CA VAL A 73 -7.51 -6.76 0.66
C VAL A 73 -8.08 -5.46 1.22
N ASN A 74 -9.30 -5.51 1.79
CA ASN A 74 -9.94 -4.30 2.29
C ASN A 74 -9.23 -3.75 3.54
N VAL A 75 -8.73 -4.61 4.42
CA VAL A 75 -7.94 -4.18 5.60
C VAL A 75 -6.63 -3.52 5.16
N VAL A 76 -5.87 -4.16 4.26
CA VAL A 76 -4.59 -3.60 3.75
C VAL A 76 -4.84 -2.25 3.07
N SER A 77 -5.86 -2.16 2.21
CA SER A 77 -6.22 -0.92 1.53
C SER A 77 -6.65 0.18 2.52
N ALA A 78 -7.49 -0.16 3.51
CA ALA A 78 -7.94 0.80 4.51
C ALA A 78 -6.77 1.37 5.31
N LEU A 79 -5.91 0.50 5.86
CA LEU A 79 -4.72 0.92 6.62
C LEU A 79 -3.79 1.79 5.78
N GLY A 80 -3.49 1.36 4.55
CA GLY A 80 -2.62 2.10 3.64
C GLY A 80 -3.14 3.50 3.32
N ASN A 81 -4.44 3.63 3.03
CA ASN A 81 -5.05 4.93 2.77
C ASN A 81 -5.18 5.79 4.04
N MET A 82 -5.44 5.20 5.21
CA MET A 82 -5.45 5.93 6.49
C MET A 82 -4.08 6.55 6.80
N VAL A 83 -2.99 5.79 6.60
CA VAL A 83 -1.62 6.30 6.75
C VAL A 83 -1.32 7.38 5.71
N LEU A 84 -1.51 7.07 4.42
CA LEU A 84 -1.12 7.94 3.32
C LEU A 84 -1.90 9.26 3.28
N ARG A 85 -3.19 9.26 3.63
CA ARG A 85 -4.10 10.39 3.35
C ARG A 85 -4.61 11.10 4.58
N TYR A 86 -4.61 10.46 5.74
CA TYR A 86 -5.22 11.02 6.97
C TYR A 86 -4.25 11.09 8.14
N GLY A 87 -2.98 10.73 7.94
CA GLY A 87 -1.96 10.84 8.98
C GLY A 87 -2.17 9.87 10.15
N LEU A 88 -2.79 8.70 9.91
CA LEU A 88 -2.73 7.61 10.88
C LEU A 88 -1.25 7.31 11.17
N THR A 89 -0.88 7.33 12.44
CA THR A 89 0.49 7.04 12.86
C THR A 89 0.76 5.54 12.71
N PRO A 90 1.69 5.11 11.82
CA PRO A 90 1.98 3.69 11.62
C PRO A 90 2.58 3.05 12.87
N THR A 91 2.20 1.81 13.16
CA THR A 91 2.78 1.00 14.24
C THR A 91 3.42 -0.27 13.68
N ASP A 92 4.34 -0.85 14.43
CA ASP A 92 5.01 -2.10 14.03
C ASP A 92 3.99 -3.23 13.85
N VAL A 93 2.97 -3.29 14.69
CA VAL A 93 1.86 -4.26 14.57
C VAL A 93 1.14 -4.14 13.23
N MET A 94 0.93 -2.93 12.72
CA MET A 94 0.33 -2.70 11.39
C MET A 94 1.29 -3.10 10.27
N PHE A 95 2.56 -2.70 10.38
CA PHE A 95 3.57 -3.04 9.40
C PHE A 95 3.80 -4.55 9.30
N ASP A 96 3.93 -5.25 10.43
CA ASP A 96 4.08 -6.70 10.51
C ASP A 96 2.90 -7.43 9.89
N TYR A 97 1.69 -6.88 10.02
CA TYR A 97 0.51 -7.42 9.34
C TYR A 97 0.63 -7.30 7.80
N LEU A 98 1.10 -6.17 7.27
CA LEU A 98 1.38 -6.03 5.84
C LEU A 98 2.49 -7.01 5.41
N VAL A 99 3.58 -7.12 6.17
CA VAL A 99 4.68 -8.05 5.89
C VAL A 99 4.20 -9.50 5.86
N ALA A 100 3.35 -9.91 6.80
CA ALA A 100 2.80 -11.27 6.85
C ALA A 100 1.91 -11.60 5.64
N THR A 101 1.44 -10.61 4.89
CA THR A 101 0.52 -10.79 3.74
C THR A 101 1.20 -10.69 2.38
N ILE A 102 2.51 -10.42 2.31
CA ILE A 102 3.24 -10.22 1.04
C ILE A 102 3.23 -11.43 0.10
N ASP A 103 3.14 -12.65 0.63
CA ASP A 103 3.17 -13.88 -0.17
C ASP A 103 1.77 -14.34 -0.62
N ASN A 104 0.71 -13.72 -0.11
CA ASN A 104 -0.65 -14.03 -0.53
C ASN A 104 -0.92 -13.43 -1.91
N ARG A 105 -0.87 -14.26 -2.96
CA ARG A 105 -1.02 -13.86 -4.37
C ARG A 105 -2.32 -13.10 -4.70
N LYS A 106 -3.35 -13.18 -3.87
CA LYS A 106 -4.61 -12.44 -4.08
C LYS A 106 -4.61 -11.06 -3.40
N VAL A 107 -3.68 -10.82 -2.49
CA VAL A 107 -3.62 -9.63 -1.63
C VAL A 107 -2.36 -8.80 -1.90
N ASN A 108 -1.26 -9.44 -2.28
CA ASN A 108 0.08 -8.86 -2.36
C ASN A 108 0.21 -7.61 -3.26
N PHE A 109 -0.63 -7.46 -4.29
CA PHE A 109 -0.70 -6.21 -5.04
C PHE A 109 -1.11 -5.02 -4.17
N TYR A 110 -2.12 -5.20 -3.31
CA TYR A 110 -2.57 -4.18 -2.37
C TYR A 110 -1.53 -3.90 -1.28
N VAL A 111 -0.76 -4.92 -0.90
CA VAL A 111 0.39 -4.72 0.00
C VAL A 111 1.44 -3.84 -0.69
N ALA A 112 1.80 -4.13 -1.93
CA ALA A 112 2.79 -3.34 -2.68
C ALA A 112 2.36 -1.86 -2.82
N LEU A 113 1.07 -1.60 -3.03
CA LEU A 113 0.50 -0.25 -3.10
C LEU A 113 0.73 0.59 -1.84
N HIS A 114 0.92 -0.04 -0.68
CA HIS A 114 0.83 0.66 0.60
C HIS A 114 2.01 0.44 1.53
N ILE A 115 2.73 -0.68 1.44
CA ILE A 115 3.79 -1.01 2.41
C ILE A 115 4.90 0.04 2.45
N HIS A 116 5.20 0.68 1.33
CA HIS A 116 6.23 1.72 1.22
C HIS A 116 5.89 3.03 1.95
N VAL A 117 4.60 3.27 2.27
CA VAL A 117 4.17 4.47 3.00
C VAL A 117 4.41 4.35 4.50
N PHE A 118 4.72 3.15 4.99
CA PHE A 118 5.06 2.90 6.39
C PHE A 118 6.54 3.24 6.62
N PRO A 119 6.89 4.06 7.63
CA PRO A 119 8.28 4.38 7.96
C PRO A 119 9.16 3.15 8.19
N GLN A 120 8.59 2.10 8.79
CA GLN A 120 9.24 0.81 9.04
C GLN A 120 9.80 0.15 7.77
N TYR A 121 9.23 0.45 6.59
CA TYR A 121 9.74 -0.06 5.32
C TYR A 121 11.21 0.33 5.07
N GLN A 122 11.63 1.50 5.55
CA GLN A 122 12.99 2.02 5.32
C GLN A 122 14.07 1.19 6.04
N THR A 123 13.73 0.62 7.19
CA THR A 123 14.64 -0.17 8.02
C THR A 123 14.34 -1.67 7.94
N TRP A 124 13.42 -2.09 7.09
CA TRP A 124 13.08 -3.50 6.93
C TRP A 124 14.16 -4.23 6.12
N ASP A 125 14.76 -5.27 6.71
CA ASP A 125 15.89 -6.01 6.12
C ASP A 125 15.59 -6.57 4.71
N ARG A 126 14.32 -6.90 4.43
CA ARG A 126 13.89 -7.45 3.13
C ARG A 126 13.38 -6.38 2.16
N LYS A 127 13.50 -5.07 2.47
CA LYS A 127 12.93 -4.00 1.63
C LYS A 127 13.36 -4.09 0.17
N TRP A 128 14.64 -4.37 -0.07
CA TRP A 128 15.22 -4.45 -1.40
C TRP A 128 14.83 -5.72 -2.15
N GLU A 129 14.88 -6.87 -1.48
CA GLU A 129 14.40 -8.15 -2.02
C GLU A 129 12.93 -8.02 -2.44
N TYR A 130 12.10 -7.44 -1.57
CA TYR A 130 10.70 -7.19 -1.84
C TYR A 130 10.49 -6.21 -2.99
N LEU A 131 11.17 -5.06 -2.99
CA LEU A 131 11.07 -4.07 -4.07
C LEU A 131 11.36 -4.71 -5.44
N MET A 132 12.42 -5.52 -5.54
CA MET A 132 12.78 -6.20 -6.78
C MET A 132 11.74 -7.22 -7.26
N SER A 133 10.93 -7.78 -6.34
CA SER A 133 9.88 -8.75 -6.67
C SER A 133 8.54 -8.09 -7.07
N VAL A 134 8.30 -6.83 -6.69
CA VAL A 134 7.04 -6.12 -6.97
C VAL A 134 6.61 -6.18 -8.45
N PRO A 135 7.47 -5.97 -9.46
CA PRO A 135 7.08 -6.04 -10.87
C PRO A 135 6.50 -7.38 -11.31
N ASP A 136 6.80 -8.46 -10.59
CA ASP A 136 6.35 -9.81 -10.90
C ASP A 136 4.97 -10.13 -10.27
N ILE A 137 4.47 -9.26 -9.39
CA ILE A 137 3.13 -9.35 -8.78
C ILE A 137 2.05 -9.06 -9.82
N ALA A 138 1.00 -9.87 -9.87
CA ALA A 138 -0.15 -9.62 -10.74
C ALA A 138 -1.06 -8.52 -10.13
N PRO A 139 -1.56 -7.56 -10.93
CA PRO A 139 -1.37 -7.38 -12.37
C PRO A 139 -0.06 -6.65 -12.72
N ARG A 140 0.82 -7.33 -13.48
CA ARG A 140 2.22 -6.92 -13.74
C ARG A 140 2.38 -5.47 -14.19
N LYS A 141 1.52 -4.97 -15.09
CA LYS A 141 1.59 -3.57 -15.57
C LYS A 141 1.42 -2.57 -14.44
N LYS A 142 0.44 -2.78 -13.54
CA LYS A 142 0.21 -1.88 -12.41
C LYS A 142 1.30 -2.04 -11.35
N SER A 143 1.73 -3.27 -11.10
CA SER A 143 2.80 -3.51 -10.14
C SER A 143 4.13 -2.90 -10.59
N PHE A 144 4.41 -2.85 -11.89
CA PHE A 144 5.56 -2.11 -12.41
C PHE A 144 5.48 -0.62 -12.08
N VAL A 145 4.30 0.01 -12.23
CA VAL A 145 4.10 1.42 -11.83
C VAL A 145 4.41 1.60 -10.34
N VAL A 146 3.89 0.72 -9.48
CA VAL A 146 4.17 0.76 -8.03
C VAL A 146 5.65 0.62 -7.73
N PHE A 147 6.33 -0.33 -8.37
CA PHE A 147 7.77 -0.52 -8.26
C PHE A 147 8.54 0.75 -8.64
N TYR A 148 8.20 1.32 -9.80
CA TYR A 148 8.84 2.51 -10.33
C TYR A 148 8.64 3.73 -9.42
N ASP A 149 7.41 3.95 -8.95
CA ASP A 149 7.10 5.02 -7.99
C ASP A 149 7.87 4.82 -6.68
N THR A 150 7.99 3.58 -6.20
CA THR A 150 8.75 3.27 -4.98
C THR A 150 10.25 3.52 -5.16
N VAL A 151 10.82 3.23 -6.34
CA VAL A 151 12.21 3.57 -6.68
C VAL A 151 12.42 5.08 -6.63
N LYS A 152 11.53 5.87 -7.24
CA LYS A 152 11.61 7.34 -7.20
C LYS A 152 11.58 7.87 -5.77
N GLN A 153 10.69 7.32 -4.93
CA GLN A 153 10.65 7.70 -3.52
C GLN A 153 11.94 7.35 -2.76
N GLN A 154 12.61 6.24 -3.08
CA GLN A 154 13.90 5.91 -2.44
C GLN A 154 14.99 6.91 -2.88
N LEU A 155 15.00 7.29 -4.16
CA LEU A 155 15.91 8.31 -4.68
C LEU A 155 15.69 9.67 -3.98
N GLU A 156 14.43 10.10 -3.85
CA GLU A 156 14.05 11.35 -3.17
C GLU A 156 14.45 11.36 -1.68
N LYS A 157 14.42 10.20 -1.02
CA LYS A 157 14.87 10.03 0.36
C LYS A 157 16.38 9.90 0.51
N HIS A 158 17.12 9.93 -0.61
CA HIS A 158 18.57 9.68 -0.66
C HIS A 158 18.98 8.33 -0.04
N ASP A 159 18.10 7.32 -0.13
CA ASP A 159 18.42 5.97 0.34
C ASP A 159 19.40 5.31 -0.63
N ILE A 160 20.49 4.74 -0.10
CA ILE A 160 21.59 4.19 -0.89
C ILE A 160 21.20 2.78 -1.33
N MET A 161 20.84 2.63 -2.60
CA MET A 161 20.55 1.32 -3.18
C MET A 161 21.82 0.46 -3.29
N PRO A 162 21.80 -0.80 -2.83
CA PRO A 162 22.87 -1.75 -3.12
C PRO A 162 23.09 -1.91 -4.62
N LEU A 163 24.33 -2.16 -5.04
CA LEU A 163 24.71 -2.27 -6.45
C LEU A 163 23.84 -3.30 -7.22
N GLU A 164 23.59 -4.45 -6.61
CA GLU A 164 22.76 -5.52 -7.17
C GLU A 164 21.32 -5.04 -7.44
N VAL A 165 20.77 -4.23 -6.53
CA VAL A 165 19.44 -3.63 -6.67
C VAL A 165 19.43 -2.62 -7.81
N LYS A 166 20.45 -1.73 -7.87
CA LYS A 166 20.59 -0.74 -8.96
C LYS A 166 20.59 -1.44 -10.32
N GLN A 167 21.36 -2.52 -10.47
CA GLN A 167 21.42 -3.29 -11.72
C GLN A 167 20.06 -3.87 -12.13
N VAL A 168 19.30 -4.42 -11.17
CA VAL A 168 17.96 -4.94 -11.42
C VAL A 168 16.99 -3.82 -11.80
N VAL A 169 17.02 -2.69 -11.10
CA VAL A 169 16.21 -1.51 -11.39
C VAL A 169 16.47 -1.00 -12.81
N ILE A 170 17.75 -0.81 -13.17
CA ILE A 170 18.17 -0.37 -14.49
C ILE A 170 17.63 -1.31 -15.56
N LYS A 171 17.86 -2.63 -15.40
CA LYS A 171 17.38 -3.64 -16.36
C LYS A 171 15.86 -3.60 -16.54
N LYS A 172 15.10 -3.49 -15.45
CA LYS A 172 13.63 -3.48 -15.50
C LYS A 172 13.07 -2.21 -16.16
N ILE A 173 13.67 -1.03 -15.90
CA ILE A 173 13.26 0.22 -16.54
C ILE A 173 13.67 0.25 -18.03
N GLN A 174 14.88 -0.19 -18.37
CA GLN A 174 15.33 -0.31 -19.77
C GLN A 174 14.42 -1.23 -20.59
N ALA A 175 13.91 -2.31 -19.99
CA ALA A 175 12.94 -3.17 -20.66
C ALA A 175 11.62 -2.46 -21.02
N GLN A 176 11.18 -1.46 -20.24
CA GLN A 176 10.01 -0.64 -20.60
C GLN A 176 10.34 0.39 -21.69
N LEU A 177 11.56 0.95 -21.68
CA LEU A 177 12.02 1.90 -22.71
C LEU A 177 12.10 1.29 -24.11
N ALA A 178 12.15 -0.04 -24.21
CA ALA A 178 12.13 -0.76 -25.48
C ALA A 178 10.72 -0.83 -26.12
N ASP A 179 9.65 -0.40 -25.43
CA ASP A 179 8.31 -0.31 -26.03
C ASP A 179 8.22 0.88 -26.98
N GLU A 180 8.06 0.60 -28.27
CA GLU A 180 7.93 1.61 -29.34
C GLU A 180 6.69 2.50 -29.18
N ASN A 181 5.68 2.07 -28.43
CA ASN A 181 4.46 2.83 -28.16
C ASN A 181 4.52 3.61 -26.83
N LEU A 182 5.68 3.64 -26.16
CA LEU A 182 5.83 4.36 -24.90
C LEU A 182 5.62 5.85 -25.11
N HIS A 183 4.73 6.45 -24.31
CA HIS A 183 4.44 7.87 -24.38
C HIS A 183 5.72 8.70 -24.11
N PRO A 184 6.02 9.76 -24.90
CA PRO A 184 7.26 10.53 -24.76
C PRO A 184 7.55 11.02 -23.34
N TYR A 185 6.53 11.54 -22.64
CA TYR A 185 6.66 11.94 -21.23
C TYR A 185 7.19 10.82 -20.33
N LEU A 186 6.69 9.59 -20.48
CA LEU A 186 7.15 8.45 -19.68
C LEU A 186 8.57 8.04 -20.06
N LYS A 187 8.93 8.16 -21.34
CA LYS A 187 10.30 7.91 -21.81
C LYS A 187 11.28 8.86 -21.13
N ASP A 188 10.98 10.15 -21.10
CA ASP A 188 11.84 11.16 -20.47
C ASP A 188 11.93 10.93 -18.94
N ASP A 189 10.80 10.64 -18.28
CA ASP A 189 10.78 10.36 -16.83
C ASP A 189 11.60 9.11 -16.48
N TYR A 190 11.52 8.04 -17.29
CA TYR A 190 12.33 6.83 -17.13
C TYR A 190 13.83 7.11 -17.33
N LEU A 191 14.21 7.89 -18.33
CA LEU A 191 15.61 8.25 -18.57
C LEU A 191 16.18 9.09 -17.43
N ALA A 192 15.42 10.06 -16.92
CA ALA A 192 15.81 10.87 -15.77
C ALA A 192 16.00 10.01 -14.51
N THR A 193 15.09 9.07 -14.25
CA THR A 193 15.20 8.14 -13.12
C THR A 193 16.42 7.22 -13.26
N LEU A 194 16.70 6.69 -14.47
CA LEU A 194 17.89 5.88 -14.72
C LEU A 194 19.19 6.64 -14.41
N HIS A 195 19.27 7.92 -14.82
CA HIS A 195 20.42 8.77 -14.52
C HIS A 195 20.63 8.89 -13.01
N ALA A 196 19.57 9.21 -12.27
CA ALA A 196 19.64 9.34 -10.81
C ALA A 196 20.05 8.02 -10.11
N VAL A 197 19.61 6.86 -10.60
CA VAL A 197 20.03 5.54 -10.07
C VAL A 197 21.52 5.29 -10.27
N VAL A 198 22.08 5.75 -11.40
CA VAL A 198 23.51 5.59 -11.74
C VAL A 198 24.40 6.53 -10.95
N GLU A 199 23.90 7.72 -10.61
CA GLU A 199 24.67 8.76 -9.89
C GLU A 199 24.74 8.57 -8.36
N GLN A 200 23.81 7.82 -7.78
CA GLN A 200 23.93 7.35 -6.40
C GLN A 200 25.16 6.45 -6.21
#